data_AF-A0A7G2RUC8-F1
#
_entry.id   AF-A0A7G2RUC8-F1
#
_cell.length_a   1.000
_cell.length_b   1.000
_cell.length_c   1.000
_cell.angle_alpha   90.00
_cell.angle_beta   90.00
_cell.angle_gamma   90.00
#
_symmetry.space_group_name_H-M   'P 1'
#
loop_
_entity.id
_entity.type
_entity.pdbx_description
1 polymer ?
#
loop_
_entity_poly.entity_id
_entity_poly.type
_entity_poly.pdbx_seq_one_letter_code
_entity_poly.pdbx_strand_id
1 'polypeptide(L)'
;MSIFAKTTIPIVLMAVVLAVASFFIQRHLIFPAFATIERDSARDQIDRVVRRIEAQLETIEFTVYDWAAWDDTYEFSNDLNQRYVTSNLQPDTFENFGFEVALIMDRNGNSLWAGVFDYRSGEDIIDRTESHQSELLAAASDYTENIDLSADCSCPR
;
A
#
# COMPACT_ATOMS: atom_id res chain seq x y z
N MET A 1 36.01 -64.35 17.87
CA MET A 1 35.25 -63.11 17.61
C MET A 1 35.68 -62.05 18.60
N SER A 2 36.24 -60.93 18.11
CA SER A 2 36.82 -59.86 18.93
C SER A 2 35.78 -59.19 19.84
N ILE A 3 36.12 -58.93 21.10
CA ILE A 3 35.24 -58.36 22.14
C ILE A 3 34.71 -56.97 21.72
N PHE A 4 35.50 -56.23 20.95
CA PHE A 4 35.13 -54.93 20.38
C PHE A 4 33.89 -55.01 19.47
N ALA A 5 33.71 -56.10 18.71
CA ALA A 5 32.53 -56.26 17.85
C ALA A 5 31.24 -56.52 18.64
N LYS A 6 31.34 -57.08 19.85
CA LYS A 6 30.16 -57.39 20.68
C LYS A 6 29.55 -56.14 21.32
N THR A 7 30.35 -55.10 21.56
CA THR A 7 29.91 -53.85 22.21
C THR A 7 29.64 -52.72 21.22
N THR A 8 30.33 -52.66 20.08
CA THR A 8 30.10 -51.60 19.08
C THR A 8 28.81 -51.79 18.28
N ILE A 9 28.45 -53.04 17.94
CA ILE A 9 27.22 -53.35 17.20
C ILE A 9 25.96 -52.81 17.90
N PRO A 10 25.70 -53.05 19.20
CA PRO A 10 24.48 -52.55 19.85
C PRO A 10 24.47 -51.01 19.97
N ILE A 11 25.63 -50.37 20.13
CA ILE A 11 25.72 -48.90 20.16
C ILE A 11 25.35 -48.32 18.79
N VAL A 12 25.92 -48.88 17.72
CA VAL A 12 25.60 -48.46 16.35
C VAL A 12 24.13 -48.72 16.05
N LEU A 13 23.60 -49.88 16.43
CA LEU A 13 22.18 -50.20 16.28
C LEU A 13 21.29 -49.17 16.99
N MET A 14 21.60 -48.84 18.24
CA MET A 14 20.86 -47.82 19.00
C MET A 14 20.93 -46.45 18.32
N ALA A 15 22.11 -46.04 17.86
CA ALA A 15 22.28 -44.79 17.13
C ALA A 15 21.42 -44.76 15.85
N VAL A 16 21.39 -45.86 15.10
CA VAL A 16 20.53 -46.00 13.91
C VAL A 16 19.06 -45.91 14.28
N VAL A 17 18.61 -46.61 15.34
CA VAL A 17 17.22 -46.54 15.81
C VAL A 17 16.82 -45.11 16.20
N LEU A 18 17.68 -44.40 16.92
CA LEU A 18 17.44 -43.00 17.30
C LEU A 18 17.41 -42.08 16.08
N ALA A 19 18.32 -42.26 15.12
CA ALA A 19 18.34 -41.48 13.89
C ALA A 19 17.07 -41.70 13.07
N VAL A 20 16.63 -42.95 12.93
CA VAL A 20 15.39 -43.32 12.24
C VAL A 20 14.18 -42.73 12.96
N ALA A 21 14.07 -42.91 14.28
CA ALA A 21 12.98 -42.34 15.07
C ALA A 21 12.92 -40.81 14.95
N SER A 22 14.08 -40.14 15.06
CA SER A 22 14.20 -38.69 14.88
C SER A 22 13.75 -38.25 13.48
N PHE A 23 14.18 -38.97 12.44
CA PHE A 23 13.76 -38.70 11.07
C PHE A 23 12.24 -38.79 10.90
N PHE A 24 11.60 -39.84 11.45
CA PHE A 24 10.15 -39.98 11.40
C PHE A 24 9.44 -38.86 12.16
N ILE A 25 9.91 -38.48 13.35
CA ILE A 25 9.35 -37.36 14.11
C ILE A 25 9.47 -36.06 13.31
N GLN A 26 10.65 -35.78 12.76
CA GLN A 26 10.87 -34.55 12.00
C GLN A 26 9.98 -34.51 10.75
N ARG A 27 9.86 -35.63 10.04
CA ARG A 27 9.09 -35.71 8.79
C ARG A 27 7.59 -35.65 9.00
N HIS A 28 7.06 -36.32 10.03
CA HIS A 28 5.61 -36.50 10.21
C HIS A 28 4.98 -35.57 11.25
N LEU A 29 5.75 -35.04 12.19
CA LEU A 29 5.23 -34.14 13.23
C LEU A 29 5.74 -32.72 13.02
N ILE A 30 7.06 -32.54 12.93
CA ILE A 30 7.67 -31.20 12.94
C ILE A 30 7.39 -30.47 11.62
N PHE A 31 7.82 -31.04 10.49
CA PHE A 31 7.70 -30.39 9.18
C PHE A 31 6.27 -29.95 8.80
N PRO A 32 5.23 -30.80 8.91
CA PRO A 32 3.87 -30.36 8.59
C PRO A 32 3.33 -29.28 9.54
N ALA A 33 3.71 -29.31 10.82
CA ALA A 33 3.32 -28.28 11.77
C ALA A 33 3.92 -26.92 11.39
N PHE A 34 5.22 -26.89 11.06
CA PHE A 34 5.89 -25.67 10.58
C PHE A 34 5.29 -25.18 9.26
N ALA A 35 5.02 -26.07 8.31
CA ALA A 35 4.40 -25.70 7.03
C ALA A 35 3.00 -25.09 7.20
N THR A 36 2.26 -25.50 8.23
CA THR A 36 0.95 -24.90 8.55
C THR A 36 1.12 -23.50 9.13
N ILE A 37 2.01 -23.34 10.11
CA ILE A 37 2.33 -22.04 10.73
C ILE A 37 2.84 -21.04 9.69
N GLU A 38 3.71 -21.47 8.78
CA GLU A 38 4.23 -20.63 7.71
C GLU A 38 3.11 -20.17 6.77
N ARG A 39 2.19 -21.06 6.40
CA ARG A 39 1.06 -20.73 5.54
C ARG A 39 0.10 -19.74 6.18
N ASP A 40 -0.18 -19.90 7.47
CA ASP A 40 -1.07 -19.01 8.21
C ASP A 40 -0.40 -17.64 8.44
N SER A 41 0.91 -17.63 8.77
CA SER A 41 1.67 -16.39 8.86
C SER A 41 1.74 -15.64 7.52
N ALA A 42 1.90 -16.36 6.41
CA ALA A 42 1.87 -15.77 5.07
C ALA A 42 0.50 -15.14 4.75
N ARG A 43 -0.61 -15.80 5.12
CA ARG A 43 -1.96 -15.23 4.97
C ARG A 43 -2.13 -13.98 5.82
N ASP A 44 -1.76 -14.03 7.09
CA ASP A 44 -1.87 -12.86 7.98
C ASP A 44 -1.02 -11.68 7.49
N GLN A 45 0.15 -11.95 6.89
CA GLN A 45 0.99 -10.93 6.28
C GLN A 45 0.32 -10.30 5.06
N ILE A 46 -0.28 -11.11 4.18
CA ILE A 46 -1.05 -10.59 3.03
C ILE A 46 -2.23 -9.75 3.52
N ASP A 47 -3.00 -10.24 4.48
CA ASP A 47 -4.14 -9.51 5.04
C ASP A 47 -3.71 -8.19 5.71
N ARG A 48 -2.54 -8.17 6.34
CA ARG A 48 -1.95 -6.93 6.88
C ARG A 48 -1.62 -5.93 5.77
N VAL A 49 -1.08 -6.39 4.64
CA VAL A 49 -0.79 -5.51 3.48
C VAL A 49 -2.09 -4.98 2.89
N VAL A 50 -3.10 -5.83 2.69
CA VAL A 50 -4.42 -5.41 2.17
C VAL A 50 -5.04 -4.33 3.06
N ARG A 51 -5.10 -4.56 4.38
CA ARG A 51 -5.62 -3.56 5.33
C ARG A 51 -4.85 -2.24 5.33
N ARG A 52 -3.54 -2.26 5.04
CA ARG A 52 -2.75 -1.03 4.91
C ARG A 52 -3.11 -0.25 3.66
N ILE A 53 -3.32 -0.94 2.53
CA ILE A 53 -3.77 -0.33 1.29
C ILE A 53 -5.18 0.25 1.46
N GLU A 54 -6.10 -0.50 2.09
CA GLU A 54 -7.46 -0.03 2.37
C GLU A 54 -7.47 1.23 3.25
N ALA A 55 -6.65 1.27 4.31
CA ALA A 55 -6.53 2.46 5.15
C ALA A 55 -5.93 3.68 4.41
N GLN A 56 -5.01 3.45 3.48
CA GLN A 56 -4.49 4.52 2.61
C GLN A 56 -5.57 5.04 1.66
N LEU A 57 -6.37 4.14 1.08
CA LEU A 57 -7.50 4.52 0.24
C LEU A 57 -8.52 5.35 1.01
N GLU A 58 -8.92 4.92 2.21
CA GLU A 58 -9.84 5.68 3.08
C GLU A 58 -9.31 7.08 3.41
N THR A 59 -7.99 7.20 3.64
CA THR A 59 -7.34 8.50 3.86
C THR A 59 -7.45 9.40 2.63
N ILE A 60 -7.18 8.87 1.44
CA ILE A 60 -7.29 9.61 0.17
C ILE A 60 -8.75 10.01 -0.08
N GLU A 61 -9.72 9.12 0.12
CA GLU A 61 -11.15 9.42 -0.05
C GLU A 61 -11.60 10.55 0.88
N PHE A 62 -11.18 10.52 2.14
CA PHE A 62 -11.49 11.57 3.10
C PHE A 62 -10.90 12.93 2.68
N THR A 63 -9.64 12.96 2.28
CA THR A 63 -8.98 14.19 1.80
C THR A 63 -9.64 14.74 0.53
N VAL A 64 -9.96 13.87 -0.43
CA VAL A 64 -10.67 14.26 -1.66
C VAL A 64 -12.04 14.83 -1.34
N TYR A 65 -12.81 14.19 -0.46
CA TYR A 65 -14.12 14.69 -0.06
C TYR A 65 -14.04 16.06 0.62
N ASP A 66 -13.11 16.24 1.56
CA ASP A 66 -12.91 17.52 2.25
C ASP A 66 -12.59 18.64 1.26
N TRP A 67 -11.59 18.45 0.40
CA TRP A 67 -11.17 19.46 -0.57
C TRP A 67 -12.23 19.74 -1.64
N ALA A 68 -12.95 18.71 -2.10
CA ALA A 68 -14.02 18.86 -3.08
C ALA A 68 -15.26 19.58 -2.52
N ALA A 69 -15.48 19.53 -1.20
CA ALA A 69 -16.62 20.16 -0.54
C ALA A 69 -16.38 21.65 -0.22
N TRP A 70 -15.14 22.15 -0.30
CA TRP A 70 -14.83 23.54 0.02
C TRP A 70 -15.32 24.51 -1.06
N ASP A 71 -15.99 25.58 -0.63
CA ASP A 71 -16.41 26.68 -1.51
C ASP A 71 -15.20 27.29 -2.26
N ASP A 72 -14.06 27.44 -1.59
CA ASP A 72 -12.82 27.98 -2.19
C ASP A 72 -12.30 27.11 -3.35
N THR A 73 -12.42 25.79 -3.25
CA THR A 73 -12.03 24.86 -4.33
C THR A 73 -12.99 24.98 -5.50
N TYR A 74 -14.28 25.17 -5.23
CA TYR A 74 -15.28 25.45 -6.26
C TYR A 74 -15.00 26.78 -6.97
N GLU A 75 -14.69 27.85 -6.23
CA GLU A 75 -14.30 29.14 -6.82
C GLU A 75 -13.05 29.00 -7.69
N PHE A 76 -12.01 28.33 -7.19
CA PHE A 76 -10.79 28.03 -7.94
C PHE A 76 -11.08 27.28 -9.25
N SER A 77 -12.02 26.34 -9.24
CA SER A 77 -12.38 25.59 -10.45
C SER A 77 -12.96 26.48 -11.56
N ASN A 78 -13.52 27.65 -11.20
CA ASN A 78 -14.11 28.60 -12.15
C ASN A 78 -13.14 29.69 -12.60
N ASP A 79 -12.29 30.20 -11.70
CA ASP A 79 -11.47 31.39 -11.96
C ASP A 79 -9.95 31.13 -12.01
N LEU A 80 -9.50 29.93 -11.66
CA LEU A 80 -8.09 29.53 -11.58
C LEU A 80 -7.24 30.51 -10.77
N ASN A 81 -7.81 31.04 -9.68
CA ASN A 81 -7.13 32.06 -8.90
C ASN A 81 -5.82 31.54 -8.29
N GLN A 82 -4.73 32.26 -8.54
CA GLN A 82 -3.40 31.93 -8.03
C GLN A 82 -3.32 32.02 -6.50
N ARG A 83 -4.23 32.76 -5.86
CA ARG A 83 -4.28 32.86 -4.41
C ARG A 83 -4.50 31.49 -3.78
N TYR A 84 -5.46 30.72 -4.29
CA TYR A 84 -5.76 29.36 -3.83
C TYR A 84 -4.54 28.44 -3.94
N VAL A 85 -3.81 28.52 -5.06
CA VAL A 85 -2.57 27.73 -5.26
C VAL A 85 -1.55 28.09 -4.18
N THR A 86 -1.31 29.38 -3.95
CA THR A 86 -0.35 29.83 -2.93
C THR A 86 -0.82 29.64 -1.49
N SER A 87 -2.12 29.51 -1.21
CA SER A 87 -2.61 29.32 0.16
C SER A 87 -2.81 27.86 0.53
N ASN A 88 -3.20 27.00 -0.43
CA ASN A 88 -3.63 25.63 -0.16
C ASN A 88 -2.75 24.58 -0.85
N LEU A 89 -2.19 24.88 -2.02
CA LEU A 89 -1.49 23.88 -2.85
C LEU A 89 0.04 23.99 -2.76
N GLN A 90 0.55 24.53 -1.64
CA GLN A 90 1.99 24.59 -1.38
C GLN A 90 2.54 23.20 -1.01
N PRO A 91 3.83 22.92 -1.28
CA PRO A 91 4.42 21.61 -0.99
C PRO A 91 4.32 21.21 0.50
N ASP A 92 4.41 22.16 1.43
CA ASP A 92 4.22 21.92 2.86
C ASP A 92 2.83 21.34 3.19
N THR A 93 1.80 21.68 2.41
CA THR A 93 0.46 21.09 2.57
C THR A 93 0.51 19.58 2.31
N PHE A 94 1.21 19.16 1.28
CA PHE A 94 1.31 17.75 0.86
C PHE A 94 2.03 16.92 1.92
N GLU A 95 3.11 17.46 2.50
CA GLU A 95 3.80 16.83 3.63
C GLU A 95 2.89 16.71 4.86
N ASN A 96 2.12 17.75 5.18
CA ASN A 96 1.22 17.76 6.35
C ASN A 96 0.07 16.75 6.23
N PHE A 97 -0.51 16.60 5.04
CA PHE A 97 -1.61 15.66 4.80
C PHE A 97 -1.13 14.25 4.43
N GLY A 98 0.14 14.08 4.07
CA GLY A 98 0.73 12.78 3.80
C GLY A 98 0.37 12.20 2.43
N PHE A 99 0.14 13.05 1.43
CA PHE A 99 0.01 12.62 0.03
C PHE A 99 1.03 13.33 -0.86
N GLU A 100 1.54 12.62 -1.86
CA GLU A 100 2.59 13.11 -2.78
C GLU A 100 2.00 13.72 -4.06
N VAL A 101 0.76 13.37 -4.38
CA VAL A 101 0.13 13.69 -5.67
C VAL A 101 -1.27 14.22 -5.46
N ALA A 102 -1.60 15.32 -6.15
CA ALA A 102 -2.97 15.80 -6.26
C ALA A 102 -3.23 16.37 -7.66
N LEU A 103 -4.47 16.22 -8.10
CA LEU A 103 -4.94 16.67 -9.41
C LEU A 103 -6.33 17.28 -9.25
N ILE A 104 -6.50 18.51 -9.71
CA ILE A 104 -7.79 19.20 -9.76
C ILE A 104 -8.22 19.26 -11.23
N MET A 105 -9.42 18.78 -11.53
CA MET A 105 -9.95 18.70 -12.90
C MET A 105 -11.32 19.37 -13.01
N ASP A 106 -11.67 19.79 -14.22
CA ASP A 106 -13.02 20.22 -14.55
C ASP A 106 -13.98 19.04 -14.78
N ARG A 107 -15.25 19.33 -14.98
CA ARG A 107 -16.31 18.34 -15.28
C ARG A 107 -16.10 17.58 -16.60
N ASN A 108 -15.23 18.06 -17.48
CA ASN A 108 -14.90 17.42 -18.75
C ASN A 108 -13.64 16.56 -18.65
N GLY A 109 -13.01 16.46 -17.46
CA GLY A 109 -11.76 15.74 -17.26
C GLY A 109 -10.51 16.52 -17.66
N ASN A 110 -10.62 17.83 -17.95
CA ASN A 110 -9.45 18.66 -18.21
C ASN A 110 -8.76 19.02 -16.89
N SER A 111 -7.43 18.89 -16.86
CA SER A 111 -6.63 19.34 -15.72
C SER A 111 -6.66 20.85 -15.56
N LEU A 112 -7.14 21.30 -14.40
CA LEU A 112 -7.07 22.69 -13.96
C LEU A 112 -5.75 22.96 -13.22
N TRP A 113 -5.28 21.97 -12.45
CA TRP A 113 -4.01 22.02 -11.73
C TRP A 113 -3.52 20.62 -11.38
N ALA A 114 -2.21 20.42 -11.33
CA ALA A 114 -1.56 19.19 -10.90
C ALA A 114 -0.35 19.51 -10.02
N GLY A 115 -0.07 18.65 -9.04
CA GLY A 115 1.14 18.72 -8.23
C GLY A 115 1.64 17.33 -7.86
N VAL A 116 2.95 17.14 -7.99
CA VAL A 116 3.68 15.93 -7.60
C VAL A 116 4.89 16.35 -6.79
N PHE A 117 4.85 16.10 -5.48
CA PHE A 117 5.90 16.49 -4.55
C PHE A 117 6.48 15.27 -3.84
N ASP A 118 7.79 15.13 -3.91
CA ASP A 118 8.54 14.11 -3.17
C ASP A 118 9.10 14.76 -1.90
N TYR A 119 8.57 14.36 -0.75
CA TYR A 119 9.03 14.79 0.56
C TYR A 119 9.58 13.58 1.32
N ARG A 120 10.91 13.48 1.36
CA ARG A 120 11.60 12.49 2.19
C ARG A 120 11.94 13.13 3.51
N SER A 121 11.55 12.47 4.61
CA SER A 121 11.79 12.94 5.98
C SER A 121 13.24 13.42 6.18
N GLY A 122 13.45 14.73 6.27
CA GLY A 122 14.74 15.37 6.50
C GLY A 122 15.49 15.88 5.26
N GLU A 123 14.89 15.82 4.07
CA GLU A 123 15.41 16.39 2.82
C GLU A 123 14.53 17.57 2.35
N ASP A 124 15.05 18.40 1.44
CA ASP A 124 14.29 19.46 0.79
C ASP A 124 13.16 18.86 -0.06
N ILE A 125 11.99 19.53 -0.08
CA ILE A 125 10.85 19.08 -0.89
C ILE A 125 11.18 19.26 -2.37
N ILE A 126 11.04 18.17 -3.15
CA ILE A 126 11.35 18.18 -4.59
C ILE A 126 10.05 18.21 -5.38
N ASP A 127 9.86 19.27 -6.16
CA ASP A 127 8.79 19.35 -7.16
C ASP A 127 9.15 18.45 -8.36
N ARG A 128 8.29 17.44 -8.60
CA ARG A 128 8.39 16.45 -9.67
C ARG A 128 7.22 16.57 -10.66
N THR A 129 6.44 17.64 -10.56
CA THR A 129 5.22 17.83 -11.35
C THR A 129 5.51 17.78 -12.84
N GLU A 130 6.50 18.54 -13.32
CA GLU A 130 6.83 18.59 -14.76
C GLU A 130 7.23 17.24 -15.34
N SER A 131 7.87 16.37 -14.56
CA SER A 131 8.35 15.06 -15.05
C SER A 131 7.25 14.00 -15.08
N HIS A 132 6.23 14.09 -14.21
CA HIS A 132 5.19 13.07 -14.07
C HIS A 132 3.81 13.53 -14.56
N GLN A 133 3.65 14.79 -14.96
CA GLN A 133 2.35 15.34 -15.34
C GLN A 133 1.68 14.54 -16.47
N SER A 134 2.42 14.13 -17.50
CA SER A 134 1.85 13.37 -18.62
C SER A 134 1.34 11.99 -18.20
N GLU A 135 2.08 11.29 -17.34
CA GLU A 135 1.71 9.99 -16.78
C GLU A 135 0.51 10.12 -15.84
N LEU A 136 0.51 11.14 -14.99
CA LEU A 136 -0.59 11.43 -14.07
C LEU A 136 -1.90 11.68 -14.83
N LEU A 137 -1.86 12.49 -15.89
CA LEU A 137 -3.05 12.78 -16.69
C LEU A 137 -3.55 11.55 -17.44
N ALA A 138 -2.65 10.73 -17.99
CA ALA A 138 -3.02 9.48 -18.65
C ALA A 138 -3.68 8.49 -17.67
N ALA A 139 -3.14 8.37 -16.46
CA ALA A 139 -3.72 7.55 -15.42
C ALA A 139 -5.10 8.09 -15.00
N ALA A 140 -5.24 9.41 -14.78
CA ALA A 140 -6.49 10.02 -14.38
C ALA A 140 -7.60 9.88 -15.44
N SER A 141 -7.25 9.98 -16.74
CA SER A 141 -8.23 9.82 -17.81
C SER A 141 -8.86 8.43 -17.84
N ASP A 142 -8.10 7.38 -17.53
CA ASP A 142 -8.61 6.00 -17.46
C ASP A 142 -9.66 5.82 -16.34
N TYR A 143 -9.58 6.61 -15.27
CA TYR A 143 -10.56 6.58 -14.17
C TYR A 143 -11.74 7.54 -14.37
N THR A 144 -11.59 8.56 -15.21
CA THR A 144 -12.62 9.60 -15.40
C THR A 144 -13.88 9.04 -16.09
N GLU A 145 -13.74 8.02 -16.96
CA GLU A 145 -14.89 7.33 -17.57
C GLU A 145 -15.80 6.60 -16.58
N ASN A 146 -15.33 6.33 -15.36
CA ASN A 146 -16.10 5.65 -14.32
C ASN A 146 -16.85 6.59 -13.36
N ILE A 147 -16.71 7.92 -13.52
CA ILE A 147 -17.40 8.89 -12.68
C ILE A 147 -18.78 9.17 -13.31
N ASP A 148 -19.80 8.48 -12.80
CA ASP A 148 -21.19 8.76 -13.18
C ASP A 148 -21.66 10.10 -12.59
N LEU A 149 -21.42 11.19 -13.33
CA LEU A 149 -21.91 12.53 -12.97
C LEU A 149 -23.44 12.66 -13.03
N SER A 150 -24.13 11.63 -13.54
CA SER A 150 -25.60 11.54 -13.60
C SER A 150 -26.22 10.70 -12.49
N ALA A 151 -25.39 10.02 -11.68
CA ALA A 151 -25.81 9.40 -10.43
C ALA A 151 -26.16 10.53 -9.43
N ASP A 152 -27.44 10.89 -9.44
CA ASP A 152 -28.07 11.92 -8.65
C ASP A 152 -27.54 11.94 -7.20
N CYS A 153 -26.96 13.06 -6.78
CA CYS A 153 -26.57 13.35 -5.39
C CYS A 153 -27.83 13.43 -4.52
N SER A 154 -28.45 12.29 -4.24
CA SER A 154 -29.47 12.13 -3.22
C SER A 154 -28.80 12.05 -1.84
N CYS A 155 -28.02 13.06 -1.47
CA CYS A 155 -27.48 13.16 -0.11
C CYS A 155 -28.65 13.54 0.83
N PRO A 156 -29.00 12.71 1.82
CA PRO A 156 -29.91 13.14 2.87
C PRO A 156 -29.22 14.25 3.66
N ARG A 157 -29.91 15.38 3.82
CA ARG A 157 -29.49 16.47 4.73
C ARG A 157 -29.47 16.02 6.18
#